data_AF-A0A552J7J8-F1
#
_entry.id   AF-A0A552J7J8-F1
#
_cell.length_a   1.000
_cell.length_b   1.000
_cell.length_c   1.000
_cell.angle_alpha   90.00
_cell.angle_beta   90.00
_cell.angle_gamma   90.00
#
_symmetry.space_group_name_H-M   'P 1'
#
loop_
_entity.id
_entity.type
_entity.pdbx_description
1 polymer ?
#
loop_
_entity_poly.entity_id
_entity_poly.type
_entity_poly.pdbx_seq_one_letter_code
_entity_poly.pdbx_strand_id
1 'polypeptide(L)'
;MRIDWEEVISKEKLNFILGNPPFVGKQLQNAHQKADMNHVLGDVKGAGVLDYVTAWYIKAAEFIQNSLIRCALVSTNSISQGEQVGIFWQELYQKYKIKIHFAHRTFSWSNEAKGNAAVHCVIIGFGLEDIDNKRIFDYADIKGEPTERKVKNINPYLVEGSDLVILSRRKTISSVPEINFGSMPNDGGHLILSQSEKEELVKNEPDSEKWIRRYTGAQEFINGYSRYCLWLVNIQPQELKKSKEVYRRVEEVRKVRSESNRKTTQELSKFPTLFGENRQPDTNYLLIPGVSSENRKYIPIGFLSPDIITSNSCLIIPYATLYHFGILTSEMHMAWVKYVCGRLKSDYRYSNTIVYNNFPFPETATDLKAHQKLDKAVDLCYRPQPFTSELNRIEYLFELYEKLTAPLLSTSKQKTTKRKKSQ
;
A
#
# COMPACT_ATOMS: atom_id res chain seq x y z
N MET A 1 22.36 -22.54 -0.32
CA MET A 1 22.97 -21.24 -0.02
C MET A 1 24.36 -21.32 0.61
N ARG A 2 24.71 -22.42 1.29
CA ARG A 2 25.92 -22.51 2.14
C ARG A 2 27.13 -23.18 1.49
N ILE A 3 26.93 -23.87 0.37
CA ILE A 3 28.00 -24.53 -0.37
C ILE A 3 28.68 -23.47 -1.25
N ASP A 4 30.00 -23.52 -1.34
CA ASP A 4 30.75 -22.74 -2.33
C ASP A 4 30.49 -23.31 -3.73
N TRP A 5 30.05 -22.47 -4.66
CA TRP A 5 29.70 -22.92 -6.00
C TRP A 5 30.91 -23.42 -6.79
N GLU A 6 32.13 -22.98 -6.45
CA GLU A 6 33.38 -23.50 -7.05
C GLU A 6 33.63 -24.97 -6.69
N GLU A 7 33.10 -25.47 -5.56
CA GLU A 7 33.17 -26.90 -5.20
C GLU A 7 32.27 -27.78 -6.09
N VAL A 8 31.21 -27.19 -6.66
CA VAL A 8 30.29 -27.89 -7.55
C VAL A 8 30.81 -27.86 -8.98
N ILE A 9 31.22 -26.67 -9.44
CA ILE A 9 31.76 -26.47 -10.79
C ILE A 9 32.63 -25.22 -10.83
N SER A 10 33.83 -25.37 -11.40
CA SER A 10 34.72 -24.23 -11.58
C SER A 10 34.12 -23.19 -12.51
N LYS A 11 34.24 -21.90 -12.16
CA LYS A 11 33.78 -20.80 -13.02
C LYS A 11 34.43 -20.80 -14.42
N GLU A 12 35.63 -21.35 -14.56
CA GLU A 12 36.32 -21.48 -15.86
C GLU A 12 35.61 -22.44 -16.82
N LYS A 13 34.77 -23.34 -16.28
CA LYS A 13 34.01 -24.34 -17.04
C LYS A 13 32.56 -23.91 -17.30
N LEU A 14 32.19 -22.69 -16.93
CA LEU A 14 30.83 -22.17 -17.04
C LEU A 14 30.76 -20.96 -17.97
N ASN A 15 29.69 -20.91 -18.77
CA ASN A 15 29.34 -19.74 -19.55
C ASN A 15 28.07 -19.06 -19.03
N PHE A 16 27.15 -19.83 -18.45
CA PHE A 16 25.83 -19.34 -18.07
C PHE A 16 25.37 -19.89 -16.72
N ILE A 17 24.62 -19.06 -15.97
CA ILE A 17 23.88 -19.46 -14.77
C ILE A 17 22.41 -19.11 -14.99
N LEU A 18 21.56 -20.13 -15.10
CA LEU A 18 20.15 -19.97 -15.44
C LEU A 18 19.31 -20.65 -14.37
N GLY A 19 18.17 -20.08 -13.98
CA GLY A 19 17.30 -20.77 -13.03
C GLY A 19 16.04 -20.02 -12.62
N ASN A 20 15.18 -20.74 -11.91
CA ASN A 20 13.97 -20.22 -11.26
C ASN A 20 14.07 -20.52 -9.76
N PRO A 21 14.80 -19.71 -8.98
CA PRO A 21 14.94 -19.94 -7.55
C PRO A 21 13.61 -19.69 -6.81
N PRO A 22 13.41 -20.26 -5.61
CA PRO A 22 12.15 -20.17 -4.89
C PRO A 22 11.85 -18.74 -4.39
N PHE A 23 10.57 -18.34 -4.48
CA PHE A 23 10.08 -17.03 -4.03
C PHE A 23 9.45 -17.17 -2.65
N VAL A 24 10.02 -16.50 -1.65
CA VAL A 24 9.49 -16.54 -0.28
C VAL A 24 9.66 -15.16 0.35
N GLY A 25 8.54 -14.43 0.42
CA GLY A 25 8.51 -13.08 0.98
C GLY A 25 8.88 -13.07 2.47
N LYS A 26 9.42 -11.94 2.95
CA LYS A 26 10.00 -11.77 4.29
C LYS A 26 9.21 -12.37 5.47
N GLN A 27 7.87 -12.31 5.41
CA GLN A 27 7.00 -12.80 6.49
C GLN A 27 6.75 -14.31 6.42
N LEU A 28 6.94 -14.93 5.26
CA LEU A 28 6.68 -16.35 4.99
C LEU A 28 7.94 -17.22 5.07
N GLN A 29 9.11 -16.60 5.21
CA GLN A 29 10.38 -17.32 5.34
C GLN A 29 10.43 -18.13 6.64
N ASN A 30 10.77 -19.41 6.51
CA ASN A 30 11.02 -20.29 7.66
C ASN A 30 12.37 -19.95 8.34
N ALA A 31 12.65 -20.58 9.48
CA ALA A 31 13.86 -20.30 10.25
C ALA A 31 15.16 -20.58 9.47
N HIS A 32 15.20 -21.64 8.67
CA HIS A 32 16.36 -21.98 7.84
C HIS A 32 16.59 -20.93 6.74
N GLN A 33 15.53 -20.51 6.05
CA GLN A 33 15.60 -19.48 5.02
C GLN A 33 16.05 -18.14 5.59
N LYS A 34 15.58 -17.76 6.78
CA LYS A 34 16.07 -16.55 7.48
C LYS A 34 17.54 -16.66 7.85
N ALA A 35 17.99 -17.83 8.30
CA ALA A 35 19.41 -18.07 8.59
C ALA A 35 20.28 -18.00 7.32
N ASP A 36 19.77 -18.49 6.18
CA ASP A 36 20.44 -18.37 4.89
C ASP A 36 20.48 -16.92 4.39
N MET A 37 19.39 -16.17 4.52
CA MET A 37 19.36 -14.72 4.24
C MET A 37 20.39 -13.98 5.09
N ASN A 38 20.45 -14.26 6.40
CA ASN A 38 21.44 -13.64 7.28
C ASN A 38 22.88 -14.03 6.91
N HIS A 39 23.12 -15.25 6.43
CA HIS A 39 24.45 -15.67 5.98
C HIS A 39 24.90 -14.91 4.72
N VAL A 40 23.98 -14.64 3.79
CA VAL A 40 24.30 -14.02 2.48
C VAL A 40 24.22 -12.48 2.52
N LEU A 41 23.30 -11.93 3.31
CA LEU A 41 22.92 -10.52 3.33
C LEU A 41 22.98 -9.90 4.74
N GLY A 42 23.58 -10.58 5.72
CA GLY A 42 23.58 -10.14 7.13
C GLY A 42 24.19 -8.76 7.36
N ASP A 43 25.19 -8.39 6.56
CA ASP A 43 25.85 -7.08 6.62
C ASP A 43 25.09 -5.98 5.86
N VAL A 44 24.08 -6.35 5.08
CA VAL A 44 23.29 -5.40 4.27
C VAL A 44 22.19 -4.79 5.12
N LYS A 45 22.34 -3.50 5.41
CA LYS A 45 21.37 -2.74 6.22
C LYS A 45 19.98 -2.78 5.58
N GLY A 46 19.02 -3.33 6.30
CA GLY A 46 17.62 -3.43 5.87
C GLY A 46 17.28 -4.72 5.12
N ALA A 47 18.21 -5.66 4.94
CA ALA A 47 17.98 -6.92 4.22
C ALA A 47 16.80 -7.76 4.73
N GLY A 48 16.34 -7.55 5.96
CA GLY A 48 15.19 -8.23 6.53
C GLY A 48 13.85 -8.01 5.79
N VAL A 49 13.79 -7.11 4.79
CA VAL A 49 12.62 -6.96 3.92
C VAL A 49 12.69 -7.70 2.59
N LEU A 50 13.85 -8.26 2.25
CA LEU A 50 14.08 -8.88 0.96
C LEU A 50 13.42 -10.25 0.85
N ASP A 51 12.90 -10.56 -0.35
CA ASP A 51 12.43 -11.89 -0.71
C ASP A 51 13.62 -12.86 -0.77
N TYR A 52 13.36 -14.11 -0.41
CA TYR A 52 14.39 -15.15 -0.37
C TYR A 52 15.13 -15.31 -1.71
N VAL A 53 14.45 -15.09 -2.84
CA VAL A 53 15.04 -15.17 -4.19
C VAL A 53 16.27 -14.26 -4.36
N THR A 54 16.35 -13.14 -3.63
CA THR A 54 17.47 -12.19 -3.72
C THR A 54 18.80 -12.80 -3.27
N ALA A 55 18.80 -13.81 -2.40
CA ALA A 55 20.02 -14.50 -1.98
C ALA A 55 20.75 -15.17 -3.16
N TRP A 56 20.01 -15.70 -4.15
CA TRP A 56 20.60 -16.30 -5.35
C TRP A 56 21.30 -15.28 -6.24
N TYR A 57 20.78 -14.04 -6.31
CA TYR A 57 21.45 -12.98 -7.06
C TYR A 57 22.76 -12.59 -6.40
N ILE A 58 22.80 -12.49 -5.06
CA ILE A 58 24.04 -12.19 -4.34
C ILE A 58 25.07 -13.32 -4.54
N LYS A 59 24.65 -14.58 -4.40
CA LYS A 59 25.53 -15.73 -4.64
C LYS A 59 26.04 -15.78 -6.08
N ALA A 60 25.18 -15.54 -7.06
CA ALA A 60 25.59 -15.48 -8.46
C ALA A 60 26.55 -14.31 -8.70
N ALA A 61 26.24 -13.12 -8.19
CA ALA A 61 27.06 -11.92 -8.33
C ALA A 61 28.45 -12.08 -7.69
N GLU A 62 28.53 -12.76 -6.53
CA GLU A 62 29.79 -13.13 -5.87
C GLU A 62 30.58 -14.15 -6.71
N PHE A 63 29.94 -15.21 -7.18
CA PHE A 63 30.59 -16.28 -7.92
C PHE A 63 31.17 -15.81 -9.27
N ILE A 64 30.46 -14.96 -10.00
CA ILE A 64 30.88 -14.52 -11.34
C ILE A 64 32.01 -13.48 -11.32
N GLN A 65 32.49 -13.04 -10.16
CA GLN A 65 33.57 -12.04 -10.08
C GLN A 65 34.80 -12.46 -10.89
N ASN A 66 35.31 -11.53 -11.72
CA ASN A 66 36.40 -11.74 -12.67
C ASN A 66 36.12 -12.85 -13.71
N SER A 67 34.89 -12.93 -14.22
CA SER A 67 34.51 -13.87 -15.28
C SER A 67 33.62 -13.21 -16.34
N LEU A 68 33.44 -13.91 -17.46
CA LEU A 68 32.50 -13.54 -18.54
C LEU A 68 31.15 -14.26 -18.43
N ILE A 69 30.87 -14.89 -17.28
CA ILE A 69 29.65 -15.66 -17.06
C ILE A 69 28.45 -14.72 -17.09
N ARG A 70 27.39 -15.14 -17.79
CA ARG A 70 26.11 -14.42 -17.84
C ARG A 70 25.05 -15.17 -17.06
N CYS A 71 24.27 -14.45 -16.29
CA CYS A 71 23.22 -15.00 -15.45
C CYS A 71 21.84 -14.63 -16.01
N ALA A 72 20.85 -15.49 -15.82
CA ALA A 72 19.45 -15.15 -16.02
C ALA A 72 18.57 -15.88 -14.99
N LEU A 73 17.86 -15.12 -14.15
CA LEU A 73 17.03 -15.67 -13.10
C LEU A 73 15.56 -15.23 -13.25
N VAL A 74 14.65 -16.18 -13.09
CA VAL A 74 13.22 -15.90 -12.87
C VAL A 74 13.03 -15.45 -11.43
N SER A 75 12.20 -14.46 -11.18
CA SER A 75 11.99 -13.92 -9.83
C SER A 75 10.60 -13.33 -9.65
N THR A 76 10.12 -13.23 -8.41
CA THR A 76 8.96 -12.37 -8.12
C THR A 76 9.24 -10.93 -8.56
N ASN A 77 8.26 -10.29 -9.20
CA ASN A 77 8.36 -8.88 -9.62
C ASN A 77 8.65 -7.89 -8.47
N SER A 78 8.44 -8.31 -7.22
CA SER A 78 8.66 -7.50 -6.03
C SER A 78 10.13 -7.10 -5.79
N ILE A 79 11.11 -7.80 -6.39
CA ILE A 79 12.54 -7.41 -6.28
C ILE A 79 12.90 -6.16 -7.11
N SER A 80 12.00 -5.75 -8.02
CA SER A 80 12.12 -4.56 -8.86
C SER A 80 11.01 -3.53 -8.58
N GLN A 81 10.35 -3.63 -7.42
CA GLN A 81 9.26 -2.74 -7.00
C GLN A 81 9.33 -2.40 -5.50
N GLY A 82 8.92 -1.19 -5.11
CA GLY A 82 8.75 -0.81 -3.71
C GLY A 82 10.04 -0.84 -2.87
N GLU A 83 9.91 -1.28 -1.62
CA GLU A 83 10.96 -1.15 -0.59
C GLU A 83 12.21 -2.03 -0.82
N GLN A 84 12.10 -3.09 -1.62
CA GLN A 84 13.21 -4.00 -1.86
C GLN A 84 14.27 -3.40 -2.78
N VAL A 85 13.85 -2.59 -3.76
CA VAL A 85 14.70 -2.16 -4.88
C VAL A 85 15.95 -1.44 -4.39
N GLY A 86 15.74 -0.45 -3.52
CA GLY A 86 16.83 0.39 -3.03
C GLY A 86 17.85 -0.40 -2.21
N ILE A 87 17.43 -1.41 -1.46
CA ILE A 87 18.34 -2.21 -0.61
C ILE A 87 19.09 -3.22 -1.48
N PHE A 88 18.35 -3.96 -2.30
CA PHE A 88 18.89 -5.07 -3.07
C PHE A 88 19.80 -4.62 -4.21
N TRP A 89 19.35 -3.69 -5.04
CA TRP A 89 20.10 -3.28 -6.22
C TRP A 89 21.28 -2.38 -5.89
N GLN A 90 21.20 -1.63 -4.79
CA GLN A 90 22.34 -0.87 -4.32
C GLN A 90 23.52 -1.81 -3.99
N GLU A 91 23.27 -2.94 -3.33
CA GLU A 91 24.30 -3.94 -3.06
C GLU A 91 24.87 -4.52 -4.36
N LEU A 92 24.02 -4.97 -5.29
CA LEU A 92 24.47 -5.55 -6.57
C LEU A 92 25.30 -4.56 -7.42
N TYR A 93 24.89 -3.29 -7.49
CA TYR A 93 25.57 -2.30 -8.30
C TYR A 93 26.82 -1.73 -7.63
N GLN A 94 26.76 -1.44 -6.33
CA GLN A 94 27.87 -0.77 -5.65
C GLN A 94 28.98 -1.76 -5.28
N LYS A 95 28.63 -2.94 -4.75
CA LYS A 95 29.61 -3.94 -4.30
C LYS A 95 30.04 -4.86 -5.44
N TYR A 96 29.07 -5.45 -6.15
CA TYR A 96 29.35 -6.49 -7.13
C TYR A 96 29.46 -5.99 -8.58
N LYS A 97 29.21 -4.69 -8.82
CA LYS A 97 29.29 -4.03 -10.14
C LYS A 97 28.43 -4.67 -11.22
N ILE A 98 27.30 -5.26 -10.84
CA ILE A 98 26.40 -5.96 -11.76
C ILE A 98 25.74 -5.00 -12.74
N LYS A 99 25.57 -5.46 -13.99
CA LYS A 99 24.88 -4.78 -15.08
C LYS A 99 23.76 -5.66 -15.62
N ILE A 100 22.58 -5.07 -15.82
CA ILE A 100 21.43 -5.76 -16.41
C ILE A 100 21.57 -5.75 -17.94
N HIS A 101 21.49 -6.92 -18.56
CA HIS A 101 21.62 -7.14 -20.00
C HIS A 101 20.26 -7.23 -20.69
N PHE A 102 19.30 -7.91 -20.08
CA PHE A 102 17.94 -7.93 -20.56
C PHE A 102 16.97 -8.14 -19.41
N ALA A 103 15.70 -7.76 -19.61
CA ALA A 103 14.67 -7.99 -18.63
C ALA A 103 13.31 -8.31 -19.27
N HIS A 104 12.67 -9.39 -18.81
CA HIS A 104 11.23 -9.56 -18.94
C HIS A 104 10.56 -8.84 -17.80
N ARG A 105 9.68 -7.90 -18.14
CA ARG A 105 8.86 -7.19 -17.15
C ARG A 105 7.70 -8.08 -16.70
N THR A 106 6.92 -7.58 -15.74
CA THR A 106 5.86 -8.32 -15.08
C THR A 106 4.98 -9.12 -16.03
N PHE A 107 4.98 -10.44 -15.88
CA PHE A 107 4.03 -11.37 -16.52
C PHE A 107 3.45 -12.32 -15.47
N SER A 108 2.29 -12.90 -15.77
CA SER A 108 1.63 -13.90 -14.94
C SER A 108 2.32 -15.24 -15.14
N TRP A 109 2.78 -15.86 -14.05
CA TRP A 109 3.31 -17.21 -14.14
C TRP A 109 2.18 -18.22 -14.35
N SER A 110 2.37 -19.16 -15.27
CA SER A 110 1.52 -20.33 -15.44
C SER A 110 2.38 -21.56 -15.69
N ASN A 111 2.07 -22.67 -15.04
CA ASN A 111 2.56 -23.99 -15.39
C ASN A 111 1.37 -24.93 -15.66
N GLU A 112 1.66 -26.08 -16.27
CA GLU A 112 0.66 -27.11 -16.59
C GLU A 112 0.31 -28.02 -15.37
N ALA A 113 0.83 -27.70 -14.18
CA ALA A 113 0.59 -28.50 -12.98
C ALA A 113 -0.68 -28.07 -12.23
N LYS A 114 -1.35 -29.04 -11.58
CA LYS A 114 -2.49 -28.75 -10.70
C LYS A 114 -2.03 -27.90 -9.51
N GLY A 115 -2.56 -26.68 -9.42
CA GLY A 115 -2.26 -25.74 -8.32
C GLY A 115 -1.35 -24.58 -8.72
N ASN A 116 -1.63 -23.93 -9.86
CA ASN A 116 -0.90 -22.76 -10.33
C ASN A 116 -0.74 -21.69 -9.23
N ALA A 117 0.51 -21.42 -8.84
CA ALA A 117 0.82 -20.34 -7.93
C ALA A 117 0.43 -19.00 -8.60
N ALA A 118 -0.48 -18.24 -7.98
CA ALA A 118 -0.91 -16.93 -8.47
C ALA A 118 0.17 -15.86 -8.17
N VAL A 119 1.31 -15.95 -8.86
CA VAL A 119 2.45 -15.06 -8.73
C VAL A 119 2.77 -14.37 -10.05
N HIS A 120 3.23 -13.12 -9.96
CA HIS A 120 3.75 -12.40 -11.11
C HIS A 120 5.26 -12.39 -11.07
N CYS A 121 5.86 -12.67 -12.23
CA CYS A 121 7.29 -12.87 -12.37
C CYS A 121 7.94 -11.79 -13.23
N VAL A 122 9.26 -11.69 -13.07
CA VAL A 122 10.19 -11.01 -13.97
C VAL A 122 11.30 -12.00 -14.33
N ILE A 123 11.99 -11.78 -15.44
CA ILE A 123 13.23 -12.49 -15.77
C ILE A 123 14.31 -11.44 -15.92
N ILE A 124 15.44 -11.62 -15.23
CA ILE A 124 16.52 -10.65 -15.25
C ILE A 124 17.78 -11.34 -15.71
N GLY A 125 18.26 -10.94 -16.89
CA GLY A 125 19.58 -11.29 -17.40
C GLY A 125 20.61 -10.26 -16.97
N PHE A 126 21.74 -10.70 -16.41
CA PHE A 126 22.77 -9.83 -15.87
C PHE A 126 24.18 -10.43 -15.95
N GLY A 127 25.19 -9.59 -15.80
CA GLY A 127 26.60 -9.97 -15.72
C GLY A 127 27.46 -8.81 -15.22
N LEU A 128 28.78 -8.93 -15.34
CA LEU A 128 29.71 -7.85 -14.96
C LEU A 128 29.96 -6.85 -16.09
N GLU A 129 29.99 -7.34 -17.32
CA GLU A 129 30.23 -6.51 -18.50
C GLU A 129 29.01 -5.66 -18.82
N ASP A 130 29.24 -4.46 -19.36
CA ASP A 130 28.18 -3.73 -20.02
C ASP A 130 28.04 -4.19 -21.47
N ILE A 131 26.84 -4.09 -22.04
CA ILE A 131 26.55 -4.51 -23.42
C ILE A 131 25.73 -3.46 -24.16
N ASP A 132 25.96 -3.32 -25.47
CA ASP A 132 25.27 -2.32 -26.31
C ASP A 132 23.83 -2.73 -26.67
N ASN A 133 23.55 -4.04 -26.75
CA ASN A 133 22.26 -4.57 -27.21
C ASN A 133 21.36 -5.00 -26.05
N LYS A 134 21.12 -4.09 -25.10
CA LYS A 134 20.19 -4.36 -23.99
C LYS A 134 18.75 -4.42 -24.48
N ARG A 135 17.96 -5.31 -23.89
CA ARG A 135 16.59 -5.62 -24.33
C ARG A 135 15.60 -5.66 -23.18
N ILE A 136 14.46 -5.02 -23.36
CA ILE A 136 13.32 -5.14 -22.46
C ILE A 136 12.20 -5.86 -23.20
N PHE A 137 11.57 -6.81 -22.53
CA PHE A 137 10.40 -7.54 -23.00
C PHE A 137 9.18 -7.05 -22.21
N ASP A 138 8.31 -6.27 -22.88
CA ASP A 138 7.09 -5.68 -22.33
C ASP A 138 5.87 -6.54 -22.68
N TYR A 139 4.93 -6.67 -21.75
CA TYR A 139 3.71 -7.48 -21.89
C TYR A 139 2.48 -6.56 -21.91
N ALA A 140 1.77 -6.50 -23.04
CA ALA A 140 0.52 -5.75 -23.15
C ALA A 140 -0.61 -6.46 -22.37
N ASP A 141 -0.68 -7.78 -22.49
CA ASP A 141 -1.40 -8.67 -21.60
C ASP A 141 -0.36 -9.45 -20.79
N ILE A 142 -0.45 -9.42 -19.46
CA ILE A 142 0.47 -10.16 -18.58
C ILE A 142 0.42 -11.67 -18.78
N LYS A 143 -0.61 -12.21 -19.46
CA LYS A 143 -0.72 -13.63 -19.83
C LYS A 143 -0.33 -13.90 -21.28
N GLY A 144 -0.06 -12.86 -22.07
CA GLY A 144 0.25 -12.96 -23.49
C GLY A 144 1.75 -13.05 -23.77
N GLU A 145 2.07 -12.97 -25.06
CA GLU A 145 3.46 -12.93 -25.54
C GLU A 145 4.09 -11.54 -25.34
N PRO A 146 5.41 -11.48 -25.06
CA PRO A 146 6.11 -10.22 -24.93
C PRO A 146 6.36 -9.54 -26.28
N THR A 147 6.54 -8.23 -26.20
CA THR A 147 7.12 -7.41 -27.26
C THR A 147 8.52 -6.98 -26.87
N GLU A 148 9.50 -7.18 -27.76
CA GLU A 148 10.90 -6.81 -27.52
C GLU A 148 11.17 -5.36 -27.91
N ARG A 149 11.91 -4.65 -27.07
CA ARG A 149 12.45 -3.33 -27.38
C ARG A 149 13.92 -3.22 -26.97
N LYS A 150 14.74 -2.69 -27.88
CA LYS A 150 16.14 -2.33 -27.59
C LYS A 150 16.21 -1.04 -26.79
N VAL A 151 17.10 -1.00 -25.80
CA VAL A 151 17.27 0.15 -24.89
C VAL A 151 18.75 0.41 -24.63
N LYS A 152 19.08 1.64 -24.24
CA LYS A 152 20.47 1.99 -23.90
C LYS A 152 20.89 1.46 -22.53
N ASN A 153 19.97 1.46 -21.58
CA ASN A 153 20.21 0.95 -20.24
C ASN A 153 18.94 0.34 -19.65
N ILE A 154 19.10 -0.56 -18.69
CA ILE A 154 17.98 -1.13 -17.91
C ILE A 154 18.29 -0.87 -16.45
N ASN A 155 17.42 -0.11 -15.79
CA ASN A 155 17.59 0.24 -14.39
C ASN A 155 17.00 -0.83 -13.45
N PRO A 156 17.14 -0.68 -12.12
CA PRO A 156 16.60 -1.60 -11.11
C PRO A 156 15.09 -1.87 -11.17
N TYR A 157 14.33 -0.95 -11.75
CA TYR A 157 12.87 -1.04 -11.95
C TYR A 157 12.49 -1.67 -13.30
N LEU A 158 13.48 -2.23 -14.01
CA LEU A 158 13.35 -2.90 -15.30
C LEU A 158 12.77 -2.00 -16.39
N VAL A 159 13.19 -0.74 -16.38
CA VAL A 159 12.84 0.26 -17.41
C VAL A 159 14.08 0.93 -17.95
N GLU A 160 13.92 1.58 -19.09
CA GLU A 160 14.99 2.42 -19.64
C GLU A 160 15.18 3.68 -18.81
N GLY A 161 16.41 3.89 -18.34
CA GLY A 161 16.76 5.04 -17.51
C GLY A 161 18.12 4.89 -16.84
N SER A 162 18.47 5.83 -15.98
CA SER A 162 19.69 5.77 -15.16
C SER A 162 19.59 4.69 -14.07
N ASP A 163 20.74 4.23 -13.56
CA ASP A 163 20.89 3.27 -12.43
C ASP A 163 20.45 3.84 -11.06
N LEU A 164 19.49 4.77 -11.05
CA LEU A 164 18.98 5.40 -9.85
C LEU A 164 18.20 4.38 -9.01
N VAL A 165 18.50 4.37 -7.70
CA VAL A 165 17.77 3.60 -6.70
C VAL A 165 17.08 4.53 -5.71
N ILE A 166 15.84 4.21 -5.34
CA ILE A 166 15.07 4.98 -4.37
C ILE A 166 15.08 4.22 -3.03
N LEU A 167 15.64 4.87 -2.01
CA LEU A 167 15.68 4.35 -0.65
C LEU A 167 14.43 4.80 0.14
N SER A 168 14.08 4.00 1.13
CA SER A 168 13.03 4.34 2.10
C SER A 168 13.44 5.58 2.90
N ARG A 169 12.56 6.60 2.97
CA ARG A 169 12.78 7.82 3.76
C ARG A 169 11.64 8.04 4.74
N ARG A 170 11.96 8.55 5.93
CA ARG A 170 10.96 8.89 6.95
C ARG A 170 10.34 10.27 6.77
N LYS A 171 11.11 11.22 6.24
CA LYS A 171 10.67 12.57 5.92
C LYS A 171 10.56 12.74 4.41
N THR A 172 9.76 13.69 3.98
CA THR A 172 9.63 14.08 2.57
C THR A 172 10.94 14.71 2.06
N ILE A 173 11.16 14.66 0.75
CA ILE A 173 12.22 15.46 0.09
C ILE A 173 11.73 16.89 -0.22
N SER A 174 10.42 17.10 -0.23
CA SER A 174 9.76 18.36 -0.54
C SER A 174 9.12 18.97 0.72
N SER A 175 8.92 20.28 0.73
CA SER A 175 8.25 20.99 1.84
C SER A 175 6.72 20.86 1.75
N VAL A 176 6.19 19.68 2.08
CA VAL A 176 4.75 19.35 2.08
C VAL A 176 4.35 18.69 3.41
N PRO A 177 3.05 18.66 3.78
CA PRO A 177 2.58 18.02 5.01
C PRO A 177 2.99 16.56 5.11
N GLU A 178 3.23 16.12 6.35
CA GLU A 178 3.57 14.73 6.63
C GLU A 178 2.40 13.79 6.35
N ILE A 179 2.74 12.60 5.85
CA ILE A 179 1.80 11.51 5.61
C ILE A 179 1.98 10.43 6.68
N ASN A 180 0.87 9.94 7.21
CA ASN A 180 0.83 8.93 8.25
C ASN A 180 -0.02 7.74 7.82
N PHE A 181 0.17 6.59 8.45
CA PHE A 181 -0.83 5.53 8.38
C PHE A 181 -2.11 5.98 9.10
N GLY A 182 -3.25 5.43 8.72
CA GLY A 182 -4.45 5.50 9.56
C GLY A 182 -4.28 4.76 10.89
N SER A 183 -5.33 4.81 11.71
CA SER A 183 -5.35 4.20 13.04
C SER A 183 -5.49 2.67 12.94
N MET A 184 -4.71 1.95 13.73
CA MET A 184 -4.71 0.48 13.78
C MET A 184 -5.43 -0.01 15.04
N PRO A 185 -6.56 -0.73 14.92
CA PRO A 185 -7.32 -1.19 16.09
C PRO A 185 -6.58 -2.21 16.96
N ASN A 186 -5.90 -3.21 16.37
CA ASN A 186 -5.33 -4.38 17.08
C ASN A 186 -6.33 -5.04 18.03
N ASP A 187 -7.56 -5.24 17.56
CA ASP A 187 -8.73 -5.50 18.40
C ASP A 187 -9.40 -6.85 18.15
N GLY A 188 -8.88 -7.68 17.24
CA GLY A 188 -9.53 -8.91 16.82
C GLY A 188 -10.87 -8.71 16.08
N GLY A 189 -11.19 -7.49 15.66
CA GLY A 189 -12.49 -7.13 15.09
C GLY A 189 -13.58 -6.78 16.12
N HIS A 190 -13.26 -6.68 17.40
CA HIS A 190 -14.26 -6.44 18.45
C HIS A 190 -14.66 -4.96 18.60
N LEU A 191 -13.84 -4.00 18.15
CA LEU A 191 -14.17 -2.57 18.15
C LEU A 191 -14.75 -2.08 16.82
N ILE A 192 -14.67 -2.89 15.77
CA ILE A 192 -15.25 -2.58 14.46
C ILE A 192 -16.66 -3.17 14.36
N LEU A 193 -17.58 -2.42 13.77
CA LEU A 193 -18.98 -2.76 13.64
C LEU A 193 -19.40 -2.68 12.17
N SER A 194 -20.14 -3.68 11.73
CA SER A 194 -21.02 -3.57 10.56
C SER A 194 -22.19 -2.63 10.85
N GLN A 195 -22.93 -2.25 9.79
CA GLN A 195 -24.16 -1.46 9.93
C GLN A 195 -25.18 -2.17 10.83
N SER A 196 -25.39 -3.47 10.65
CA SER A 196 -26.34 -4.26 11.44
C SER A 196 -25.94 -4.37 12.91
N GLU A 197 -24.65 -4.59 13.20
CA GLU A 197 -24.17 -4.63 14.60
C GLU A 197 -24.30 -3.27 15.28
N LYS A 198 -24.08 -2.17 14.53
CA LYS A 198 -24.28 -0.81 15.03
C LYS A 198 -25.74 -0.56 15.39
N GLU A 199 -26.67 -0.93 14.50
CA GLU A 199 -28.11 -0.79 14.74
C GLU A 199 -28.59 -1.64 15.91
N GLU A 200 -28.13 -2.88 16.02
CA GLU A 200 -28.46 -3.76 17.13
C GLU A 200 -27.93 -3.23 18.47
N LEU A 201 -26.68 -2.73 18.50
CA LEU A 201 -26.08 -2.16 19.69
C LEU A 201 -26.84 -0.92 20.18
N VAL A 202 -27.16 0.02 19.28
CA VAL A 202 -27.91 1.24 19.65
C VAL A 202 -29.35 0.90 20.08
N LYS A 203 -29.99 -0.10 19.46
CA LYS A 203 -31.32 -0.56 19.86
C LYS A 203 -31.33 -1.14 21.27
N ASN A 204 -30.33 -1.95 21.61
CA ASN A 204 -30.25 -2.62 22.91
C ASN A 204 -29.68 -1.71 24.01
N GLU A 205 -28.76 -0.80 23.65
CA GLU A 205 -28.04 0.08 24.56
C GLU A 205 -27.92 1.50 23.96
N PRO A 206 -28.99 2.33 24.00
CA PRO A 206 -29.03 3.63 23.31
C PRO A 206 -27.91 4.60 23.71
N ASP A 207 -27.49 4.59 24.98
CA ASP A 207 -26.39 5.43 25.50
C ASP A 207 -25.03 5.14 24.85
N SER A 208 -24.89 4.01 24.14
CA SER A 208 -23.67 3.65 23.40
C SER A 208 -23.47 4.48 22.13
N GLU A 209 -24.52 5.11 21.59
CA GLU A 209 -24.46 5.81 20.30
C GLU A 209 -23.40 6.92 20.27
N LYS A 210 -23.22 7.63 21.39
CA LYS A 210 -22.19 8.69 21.53
C LYS A 210 -20.75 8.19 21.39
N TRP A 211 -20.54 6.88 21.54
CA TRP A 211 -19.24 6.21 21.41
C TRP A 211 -19.02 5.58 20.04
N ILE A 212 -20.01 5.64 19.16
CA ILE A 212 -19.93 5.07 17.83
C ILE A 212 -19.51 6.16 16.85
N ARG A 213 -18.44 5.91 16.09
CA ARG A 213 -17.99 6.78 15.00
C ARG A 213 -18.00 6.02 13.69
N ARG A 214 -18.09 6.76 12.58
CA ARG A 214 -17.86 6.19 11.25
C ARG A 214 -16.43 5.71 11.14
N TYR A 215 -16.25 4.58 10.47
CA TYR A 215 -14.96 3.96 10.27
C TYR A 215 -14.81 3.59 8.79
N THR A 216 -13.67 3.96 8.21
CA THR A 216 -13.39 3.68 6.79
C THR A 216 -11.98 3.14 6.59
N GLY A 217 -11.88 2.07 5.80
CA GLY A 217 -10.63 1.57 5.26
C GLY A 217 -10.58 1.72 3.75
N ALA A 218 -9.56 1.14 3.12
CA ALA A 218 -9.36 1.25 1.69
C ALA A 218 -10.58 0.72 0.91
N GLN A 219 -11.17 -0.39 1.36
CA GLN A 219 -12.27 -1.02 0.65
C GLN A 219 -13.60 -0.27 0.85
N GLU A 220 -13.89 0.17 2.07
CA GLU A 220 -15.02 1.04 2.40
C GLU A 220 -14.99 2.32 1.57
N PHE A 221 -13.84 3.01 1.58
CA PHE A 221 -13.65 4.27 0.87
C PHE A 221 -13.82 4.13 -0.65
N ILE A 222 -13.17 3.12 -1.24
CA ILE A 222 -13.21 2.91 -2.70
C ILE A 222 -14.60 2.52 -3.19
N ASN A 223 -15.33 1.71 -2.43
CA ASN A 223 -16.62 1.16 -2.87
C ASN A 223 -17.83 1.93 -2.33
N GLY A 224 -17.62 2.97 -1.53
CA GLY A 224 -18.68 3.87 -1.06
C GLY A 224 -19.60 3.29 0.02
N TYR A 225 -19.18 2.26 0.76
CA TYR A 225 -19.92 1.75 1.91
C TYR A 225 -19.22 2.12 3.22
N SER A 226 -19.98 2.23 4.31
CA SER A 226 -19.45 2.62 5.61
C SER A 226 -19.40 1.44 6.59
N ARG A 227 -18.40 1.45 7.46
CA ARG A 227 -18.39 0.69 8.72
C ARG A 227 -18.42 1.68 9.88
N TYR A 228 -18.50 1.15 11.09
CA TYR A 228 -18.43 1.94 12.31
C TYR A 228 -17.39 1.36 13.25
N CYS A 229 -17.00 2.14 14.23
CA CYS A 229 -16.18 1.66 15.33
C CYS A 229 -16.64 2.23 16.67
N LEU A 230 -16.36 1.48 17.72
CA LEU A 230 -16.38 1.95 19.10
C LEU A 230 -15.14 2.83 19.33
N TRP A 231 -15.33 4.14 19.36
CA TRP A 231 -14.29 5.13 19.61
C TRP A 231 -14.33 5.59 21.07
N LEU A 232 -13.78 4.76 21.96
CA LEU A 232 -13.92 4.89 23.42
C LEU A 232 -12.85 5.80 24.08
N VAL A 233 -12.30 6.75 23.33
CA VAL A 233 -11.31 7.69 23.86
C VAL A 233 -11.96 8.48 25.01
N ASN A 234 -11.35 8.44 26.20
CA ASN A 234 -11.81 9.10 27.43
C ASN A 234 -13.12 8.57 28.05
N ILE A 235 -13.58 7.37 27.66
CA ILE A 235 -14.73 6.74 28.34
C ILE A 235 -14.46 6.55 29.83
N GLN A 236 -15.43 6.90 30.68
CA GLN A 236 -15.29 6.71 32.13
C GLN A 236 -15.64 5.26 32.53
N PRO A 237 -14.97 4.67 33.54
CA PRO A 237 -15.23 3.29 33.96
C PRO A 237 -16.69 3.04 34.36
N GLN A 238 -17.37 4.04 34.93
CA GLN A 238 -18.78 3.94 35.30
C GLN A 238 -19.71 3.86 34.07
N GLU A 239 -19.39 4.60 33.01
CA GLU A 239 -20.15 4.54 31.76
C GLU A 239 -19.92 3.22 31.03
N LEU A 240 -18.66 2.77 30.97
CA LEU A 240 -18.33 1.49 30.35
C LEU A 240 -19.05 0.32 31.03
N LYS A 241 -19.12 0.31 32.38
CA LYS A 241 -19.82 -0.75 33.14
C LYS A 241 -21.34 -0.77 32.93
N LYS A 242 -21.96 0.33 32.50
CA LYS A 242 -23.40 0.38 32.21
C LYS A 242 -23.75 -0.30 30.89
N SER A 243 -22.81 -0.32 29.95
CA SER A 243 -22.98 -0.89 28.61
C SER A 243 -22.43 -2.31 28.57
N LYS A 244 -23.32 -3.32 28.66
CA LYS A 244 -22.92 -4.73 28.79
C LYS A 244 -22.21 -5.20 27.54
N GLU A 245 -22.71 -4.84 26.35
CA GLU A 245 -22.12 -5.29 25.09
C GLU A 245 -20.80 -4.57 24.78
N VAL A 246 -20.69 -3.27 25.05
CA VAL A 246 -19.40 -2.56 24.89
C VAL A 246 -18.36 -3.10 25.88
N TYR A 247 -18.74 -3.34 27.13
CA TYR A 247 -17.85 -3.96 28.12
C TYR A 247 -17.38 -5.35 27.66
N ARG A 248 -18.29 -6.18 27.16
CA ARG A 248 -17.95 -7.52 26.62
C ARG A 248 -16.94 -7.42 25.48
N ARG A 249 -17.17 -6.53 24.51
CA ARG A 249 -16.25 -6.30 23.38
C ARG A 249 -14.87 -5.83 23.86
N VAL A 250 -14.81 -4.92 24.82
CA VAL A 250 -13.55 -4.45 25.41
C VAL A 250 -12.78 -5.60 26.10
N GLU A 251 -13.46 -6.50 26.81
CA GLU A 251 -12.78 -7.65 27.42
C GLU A 251 -12.30 -8.67 26.38
N GLU A 252 -13.01 -8.87 25.27
CA GLU A 252 -12.50 -9.67 24.15
C GLU A 252 -11.26 -9.03 23.50
N VAL A 253 -11.22 -7.70 23.35
CA VAL A 253 -10.00 -6.99 22.92
C VAL A 253 -8.83 -7.25 23.88
N ARG A 254 -9.08 -7.16 25.20
CA ARG A 254 -8.06 -7.44 26.22
C ARG A 254 -7.51 -8.84 26.04
N LYS A 255 -8.39 -9.83 25.93
CA LYS A 255 -8.05 -11.24 25.76
C LYS A 255 -7.20 -11.46 24.51
N VAL A 256 -7.69 -11.07 23.33
CA VAL A 256 -6.99 -11.25 22.05
C VAL A 256 -5.61 -10.60 22.07
N ARG A 257 -5.48 -9.41 22.67
CA ARG A 257 -4.18 -8.74 22.80
C ARG A 257 -3.24 -9.49 23.73
N SER A 258 -3.72 -9.96 24.88
CA SER A 258 -2.93 -10.71 25.86
C SER A 258 -2.41 -12.05 25.33
N GLU A 259 -3.16 -12.70 24.43
CA GLU A 259 -2.81 -13.98 23.80
C GLU A 259 -1.88 -13.81 22.58
N SER A 260 -1.54 -12.57 22.20
CA SER A 260 -0.69 -12.31 21.03
C SER A 260 0.74 -12.78 21.23
N ASN A 261 1.38 -13.31 20.18
CA ASN A 261 2.82 -13.63 20.19
C ASN A 261 3.75 -12.39 20.16
N ARG A 262 3.19 -11.18 19.94
CA ARG A 262 3.97 -9.94 19.89
C ARG A 262 3.90 -9.23 21.25
N LYS A 263 5.04 -9.07 21.92
CA LYS A 263 5.13 -8.34 23.21
C LYS A 263 4.47 -6.96 23.17
N THR A 264 4.68 -6.19 22.09
CA THR A 264 4.05 -4.87 21.94
C THR A 264 2.52 -4.95 21.89
N THR A 265 1.96 -6.01 21.29
CA THR A 265 0.51 -6.24 21.28
C THR A 265 0.00 -6.70 22.64
N GLN A 266 0.77 -7.54 23.37
CA GLN A 266 0.44 -7.94 24.73
C GLN A 266 0.32 -6.72 25.67
N GLU A 267 1.23 -5.75 25.56
CA GLU A 267 1.16 -4.51 26.35
C GLU A 267 -0.09 -3.68 26.08
N LEU A 268 -0.62 -3.71 24.84
CA LEU A 268 -1.87 -3.04 24.49
C LEU A 268 -3.10 -3.65 25.18
N SER A 269 -3.01 -4.85 25.77
CA SER A 269 -4.09 -5.43 26.58
C SER A 269 -4.41 -4.60 27.83
N LYS A 270 -3.48 -3.75 28.28
CA LYS A 270 -3.70 -2.78 29.37
C LYS A 270 -4.63 -1.64 28.98
N PHE A 271 -4.77 -1.38 27.67
CA PHE A 271 -5.55 -0.28 27.10
C PHE A 271 -6.61 -0.78 26.10
N PRO A 272 -7.52 -1.71 26.49
CA PRO A 272 -8.41 -2.38 25.55
C PRO A 272 -9.53 -1.47 25.01
N THR A 273 -9.77 -0.32 25.64
CA THR A 273 -10.71 0.71 25.15
C THR A 273 -10.13 1.55 24.01
N LEU A 274 -8.80 1.54 23.81
CA LEU A 274 -8.13 2.34 22.79
C LEU A 274 -7.75 1.48 21.60
N PHE A 275 -7.70 2.08 20.41
CA PHE A 275 -7.02 1.48 19.26
C PHE A 275 -5.53 1.31 19.60
N GLY A 276 -4.95 0.20 19.13
CA GLY A 276 -3.55 -0.13 19.40
C GLY A 276 -2.57 0.93 18.92
N GLU A 277 -2.84 1.54 17.76
CA GLU A 277 -2.11 2.69 17.25
C GLU A 277 -3.12 3.76 16.83
N ASN A 278 -3.35 4.76 17.68
CA ASN A 278 -4.22 5.88 17.36
C ASN A 278 -3.43 6.95 16.60
N ARG A 279 -3.79 7.18 15.33
CA ARG A 279 -3.21 8.21 14.45
C ARG A 279 -4.28 9.16 13.91
N GLN A 280 -5.49 9.12 14.47
CA GLN A 280 -6.59 9.93 13.99
C GLN A 280 -6.27 11.43 14.21
N PRO A 281 -6.29 12.26 13.17
CA PRO A 281 -6.08 13.70 13.31
C PRO A 281 -7.33 14.38 13.87
N ASP A 282 -7.13 15.55 14.46
CA ASP A 282 -8.15 16.47 14.97
C ASP A 282 -8.61 17.50 13.91
N THR A 283 -8.00 17.48 12.72
CA THR A 283 -8.30 18.35 11.58
C THR A 283 -8.77 17.55 10.37
N ASN A 284 -9.40 18.23 9.41
CA ASN A 284 -9.70 17.62 8.11
C ASN A 284 -8.41 17.08 7.47
N TYR A 285 -8.52 15.93 6.81
CA TYR A 285 -7.36 15.24 6.27
C TYR A 285 -7.66 14.60 4.93
N LEU A 286 -6.62 14.42 4.11
CA LEU A 286 -6.71 13.69 2.85
C LEU A 286 -6.40 12.21 3.09
N LEU A 287 -7.32 11.33 2.69
CA LEU A 287 -7.15 9.88 2.74
C LEU A 287 -6.60 9.36 1.40
N ILE A 288 -5.62 8.45 1.49
CA ILE A 288 -5.10 7.67 0.35
C ILE A 288 -5.25 6.18 0.66
N PRO A 289 -5.96 5.38 -0.16
CA PRO A 289 -6.02 3.93 0.02
C PRO A 289 -4.63 3.30 -0.10
N GLY A 290 -4.27 2.44 0.86
CA GLY A 290 -2.98 1.75 0.85
C GLY A 290 -2.89 0.69 -0.25
N VAL A 291 -4.01 0.07 -0.63
CA VAL A 291 -4.10 -0.87 -1.76
C VAL A 291 -5.23 -0.46 -2.70
N SER A 292 -4.98 -0.42 -4.00
CA SER A 292 -5.99 -0.18 -5.03
C SER A 292 -5.61 -0.83 -6.36
N SER A 293 -6.62 -1.21 -7.16
CA SER A 293 -6.36 -1.87 -8.45
C SER A 293 -5.54 -1.01 -9.40
N GLU A 294 -4.60 -1.67 -10.07
CA GLU A 294 -3.76 -1.17 -11.14
C GLU A 294 -4.53 -0.72 -12.39
N ASN A 295 -5.72 -1.29 -12.61
CA ASN A 295 -6.59 -0.94 -13.75
C ASN A 295 -7.16 0.47 -13.64
N ARG A 296 -7.11 1.09 -12.46
CA ARG A 296 -7.54 2.49 -12.29
C ARG A 296 -6.48 3.43 -12.84
N LYS A 297 -6.95 4.42 -13.60
CA LYS A 297 -6.11 5.51 -14.10
C LYS A 297 -5.47 6.32 -12.96
N TYR A 298 -6.25 6.56 -11.90
CA TYR A 298 -5.83 7.28 -10.70
C TYR A 298 -6.18 6.46 -9.45
N ILE A 299 -5.36 6.57 -8.40
CA ILE A 299 -5.75 6.08 -7.08
C ILE A 299 -6.86 7.01 -6.56
N PRO A 300 -8.05 6.48 -6.19
CA PRO A 300 -9.11 7.31 -5.63
C PRO A 300 -8.70 7.78 -4.23
N ILE A 301 -8.54 9.08 -4.06
CA ILE A 301 -8.22 9.73 -2.78
C ILE A 301 -9.31 10.75 -2.45
N GLY A 302 -9.41 11.20 -1.20
CA GLY A 302 -10.42 12.20 -0.86
C GLY A 302 -10.34 12.74 0.56
N PHE A 303 -10.94 13.91 0.76
CA PHE A 303 -10.97 14.58 2.06
C PHE A 303 -12.00 13.94 2.99
N LEU A 304 -11.62 13.81 4.26
CA LEU A 304 -12.48 13.36 5.35
C LEU A 304 -12.34 14.30 6.54
N SER A 305 -13.41 14.35 7.33
CA SER A 305 -13.49 15.10 8.58
C SER A 305 -12.99 14.28 9.78
N PRO A 306 -12.57 14.93 10.89
CA PRO A 306 -12.04 14.27 12.09
C PRO A 306 -12.96 13.23 12.76
N ASP A 307 -14.28 13.33 12.55
CA ASP A 307 -15.27 12.42 13.10
C ASP A 307 -15.30 11.06 12.40
N ILE A 308 -14.76 10.96 11.18
CA ILE A 308 -14.60 9.71 10.45
C ILE A 308 -13.24 9.12 10.80
N ILE A 309 -13.21 7.94 11.42
CA ILE A 309 -11.97 7.26 11.80
C ILE A 309 -11.42 6.47 10.63
N THR A 310 -10.16 6.74 10.25
CA THR A 310 -9.51 6.03 9.14
C THR A 310 -8.66 4.86 9.62
N SER A 311 -8.85 3.70 9.00
CA SER A 311 -8.08 2.47 9.19
C SER A 311 -6.63 2.58 8.73
N ASN A 312 -5.73 1.82 9.34
CA ASN A 312 -4.36 1.59 8.86
C ASN A 312 -4.26 0.92 7.47
N SER A 313 -5.37 0.48 6.88
CA SER A 313 -5.41 0.09 5.45
C SER A 313 -5.30 1.30 4.50
N CYS A 314 -5.41 2.51 5.02
CA CYS A 314 -5.19 3.77 4.32
C CYS A 314 -4.02 4.55 4.93
N LEU A 315 -3.56 5.54 4.18
CA LEU A 315 -2.71 6.62 4.65
C LEU A 315 -3.53 7.90 4.75
N ILE A 316 -3.09 8.81 5.61
CA ILE A 316 -3.74 10.09 5.90
C ILE A 316 -2.71 11.22 5.83
N ILE A 317 -3.13 12.37 5.32
CA ILE A 317 -2.34 13.60 5.27
C ILE A 317 -3.14 14.69 5.98
N PRO A 318 -2.87 14.95 7.27
CA PRO A 318 -3.43 16.09 7.98
C PRO A 318 -2.98 17.40 7.31
N TYR A 319 -3.79 18.46 7.40
CA TYR A 319 -3.48 19.77 6.81
C TYR A 319 -3.25 19.76 5.29
N ALA A 320 -3.68 18.70 4.60
CA ALA A 320 -3.66 18.68 3.15
C ALA A 320 -4.58 19.77 2.59
N THR A 321 -4.15 20.36 1.48
CA THR A 321 -4.90 21.37 0.73
C THR A 321 -5.27 20.81 -0.65
N LEU A 322 -6.10 21.53 -1.39
CA LEU A 322 -6.49 21.16 -2.76
C LEU A 322 -5.30 21.07 -3.72
N TYR A 323 -4.25 21.85 -3.45
CA TYR A 323 -2.96 21.68 -4.12
C TYR A 323 -2.43 20.25 -3.99
N HIS A 324 -2.38 19.73 -2.77
CA HIS A 324 -1.91 18.36 -2.51
C HIS A 324 -2.81 17.34 -3.20
N PHE A 325 -4.13 17.51 -3.11
CA PHE A 325 -5.09 16.66 -3.81
C PHE A 325 -4.84 16.65 -5.32
N GLY A 326 -4.70 17.82 -5.94
CA GLY A 326 -4.47 17.97 -7.38
C GLY A 326 -3.14 17.38 -7.85
N ILE A 327 -2.06 17.56 -7.08
CA ILE A 327 -0.76 16.95 -7.39
C ILE A 327 -0.81 15.42 -7.23
N LEU A 328 -1.39 14.91 -6.15
CA LEU A 328 -1.47 13.47 -5.88
C LEU A 328 -2.44 12.74 -6.82
N THR A 329 -3.36 13.45 -7.46
CA THR A 329 -4.23 12.95 -8.53
C THR A 329 -3.72 13.27 -9.94
N SER A 330 -2.50 13.81 -10.08
CA SER A 330 -1.91 14.12 -11.38
C SER A 330 -1.36 12.88 -12.09
N GLU A 331 -1.29 12.95 -13.43
CA GLU A 331 -0.59 11.94 -14.24
C GLU A 331 0.87 11.79 -13.85
N MET A 332 1.52 12.87 -13.40
CA MET A 332 2.92 12.84 -12.95
C MET A 332 3.08 12.01 -11.68
N HIS A 333 2.19 12.20 -10.71
CA HIS A 333 2.21 11.38 -9.50
C HIS A 333 1.84 9.92 -9.82
N MET A 334 0.88 9.69 -10.71
CA MET A 334 0.54 8.32 -11.14
C MET A 334 1.66 7.64 -11.92
N ALA A 335 2.44 8.37 -12.72
CA ALA A 335 3.66 7.84 -13.35
C ALA A 335 4.68 7.42 -12.28
N TRP A 336 4.92 8.27 -11.28
CA TRP A 336 5.78 7.94 -10.14
C TRP A 336 5.30 6.67 -9.41
N VAL A 337 4.01 6.60 -9.07
CA VAL A 337 3.39 5.42 -8.46
C VAL A 337 3.61 4.18 -9.33
N LYS A 338 3.37 4.25 -10.65
CA LYS A 338 3.48 3.08 -11.53
C LYS A 338 4.86 2.41 -11.49
N TYR A 339 5.93 3.19 -11.39
CA TYR A 339 7.30 2.69 -11.43
C TYR A 339 7.91 2.41 -10.05
N VAL A 340 7.60 3.23 -9.04
CA VAL A 340 8.30 3.20 -7.74
C VAL A 340 7.50 2.43 -6.68
N CYS A 341 6.17 2.44 -6.78
CA CYS A 341 5.30 1.85 -5.78
C CYS A 341 5.50 0.33 -5.68
N GLY A 342 5.45 -0.18 -4.45
CA GLY A 342 5.30 -1.63 -4.25
C GLY A 342 3.96 -2.12 -4.80
N ARG A 343 3.84 -3.42 -4.99
CA ARG A 343 2.61 -4.05 -5.49
C ARG A 343 2.12 -5.15 -4.56
N LEU A 344 0.81 -5.42 -4.61
CA LEU A 344 0.22 -6.66 -4.12
C LEU A 344 -0.23 -7.44 -5.36
N LYS A 345 0.54 -8.46 -5.75
CA LYS A 345 0.51 -9.02 -7.11
C LYS A 345 0.81 -7.93 -8.16
N SER A 346 -0.22 -7.29 -8.71
CA SER A 346 -0.11 -6.11 -9.59
C SER A 346 -0.80 -4.88 -9.05
N ASP A 347 -1.70 -5.01 -8.06
CA ASP A 347 -2.39 -3.86 -7.46
C ASP A 347 -1.38 -2.89 -6.84
N TYR A 348 -1.66 -1.58 -6.93
CA TYR A 348 -0.84 -0.56 -6.28
C TYR A 348 -0.86 -0.78 -4.78
N ARG A 349 0.33 -0.79 -4.15
CA ARG A 349 0.48 -0.77 -2.69
C ARG A 349 1.19 0.50 -2.26
N TYR A 350 0.42 1.58 -2.10
CA TYR A 350 0.92 2.90 -1.77
C TYR A 350 1.62 2.90 -0.41
N SER A 351 2.71 3.65 -0.29
CA SER A 351 3.45 3.78 0.96
C SER A 351 3.99 5.19 1.14
N ASN A 352 4.03 5.65 2.39
CA ASN A 352 4.64 6.92 2.72
C ASN A 352 6.14 6.92 2.43
N THR A 353 6.87 5.89 2.86
CA THR A 353 8.33 5.93 2.88
C THR A 353 9.01 5.75 1.53
N ILE A 354 8.33 5.13 0.57
CA ILE A 354 8.86 4.91 -0.79
C ILE A 354 8.21 5.86 -1.78
N VAL A 355 6.88 6.01 -1.75
CA VAL A 355 6.17 6.81 -2.77
C VAL A 355 6.14 8.28 -2.38
N TYR A 356 5.38 8.64 -1.35
CA TYR A 356 5.10 10.05 -1.01
C TYR A 356 6.37 10.80 -0.58
N ASN A 357 7.16 10.21 0.32
CA ASN A 357 8.34 10.87 0.89
C ASN A 357 9.48 11.08 -0.10
N ASN A 358 9.52 10.31 -1.19
CA ASN A 358 10.50 10.48 -2.27
C ASN A 358 9.90 11.19 -3.50
N PHE A 359 8.60 11.52 -3.50
CA PHE A 359 8.02 12.21 -4.64
C PHE A 359 8.55 13.64 -4.70
N PRO A 360 9.13 14.06 -5.85
CA PRO A 360 9.55 15.45 -6.05
C PRO A 360 8.29 16.27 -6.33
N PHE A 361 7.65 16.77 -5.27
CA PHE A 361 6.56 17.72 -5.45
C PHE A 361 7.11 18.93 -6.21
N PRO A 362 6.36 19.50 -7.16
CA PRO A 362 6.77 20.75 -7.75
C PRO A 362 6.97 21.74 -6.62
N GLU A 363 8.10 22.46 -6.65
CA GLU A 363 8.25 23.63 -5.80
C GLU A 363 7.02 24.49 -6.08
N THR A 364 6.32 24.89 -5.01
CA THR A 364 5.24 25.86 -5.13
C THR A 364 5.89 27.08 -5.77
N ALA A 365 5.79 27.21 -7.09
CA ALA A 365 5.95 28.48 -7.73
C ALA A 365 5.06 29.39 -6.92
N THR A 366 5.64 30.47 -6.40
CA THR A 366 4.95 31.61 -5.77
C THR A 366 3.85 32.22 -6.64
N ASP A 367 3.52 31.58 -7.76
CA ASP A 367 2.43 31.89 -8.64
C ASP A 367 1.10 31.43 -8.02
N LEU A 368 0.55 32.31 -7.19
CA LEU A 368 -0.85 32.29 -6.74
C LEU A 368 -1.82 31.93 -7.89
N LYS A 369 -1.52 32.28 -9.15
CA LYS A 369 -2.36 31.93 -10.29
C LYS A 369 -2.36 30.43 -10.58
N ALA A 370 -1.26 29.72 -10.37
CA ALA A 370 -1.19 28.26 -10.54
C ALA A 370 -2.04 27.56 -9.47
N HIS A 371 -1.97 28.02 -8.21
CA HIS A 371 -2.84 27.54 -7.13
C HIS A 371 -4.32 27.81 -7.43
N GLN A 372 -4.67 29.05 -7.78
CA GLN A 372 -6.05 29.40 -8.14
C GLN A 372 -6.56 28.63 -9.36
N LYS A 373 -5.70 28.34 -10.33
CA LYS A 373 -6.05 27.54 -11.52
C LYS A 373 -6.31 26.08 -11.13
N LEU A 374 -5.50 25.52 -10.24
CA LEU A 374 -5.69 24.16 -9.75
C LEU A 374 -6.94 24.05 -8.89
N ASP A 375 -7.16 24.98 -7.95
CA ASP A 375 -8.36 25.04 -7.12
C ASP A 375 -9.62 25.12 -7.99
N LYS A 376 -9.62 26.00 -9.00
CA LYS A 376 -10.71 26.07 -9.99
C LYS A 376 -10.88 24.76 -10.76
N ALA A 377 -9.80 24.11 -11.18
CA ALA A 377 -9.88 22.85 -11.91
C ALA A 377 -10.50 21.73 -11.05
N VAL A 378 -10.14 21.67 -9.76
CA VAL A 378 -10.73 20.72 -8.80
C VAL A 378 -12.21 21.05 -8.57
N ASP A 379 -12.57 22.32 -8.43
CA ASP A 379 -13.96 22.76 -8.23
C ASP A 379 -14.84 22.41 -9.43
N LEU A 380 -14.30 22.55 -10.64
CA LEU A 380 -14.95 22.17 -11.89
C LEU A 380 -15.26 20.66 -11.98
N CYS A 381 -14.52 19.80 -11.27
CA CYS A 381 -14.86 18.38 -11.18
C CYS A 381 -16.16 18.13 -10.41
N TYR A 382 -16.56 19.04 -9.51
CA TYR A 382 -17.80 18.92 -8.74
C TYR A 382 -18.97 19.65 -9.41
N ARG A 383 -18.74 20.86 -9.94
CA ARG A 383 -19.76 21.63 -10.67
C ARG A 383 -19.14 22.67 -11.61
N PRO A 384 -19.81 23.03 -12.71
CA PRO A 384 -19.29 24.02 -13.65
C PRO A 384 -19.30 25.46 -13.13
N GLN A 385 -20.11 25.78 -12.11
CA GLN A 385 -20.20 27.14 -11.57
C GLN A 385 -19.25 27.36 -10.39
N PRO A 386 -18.55 28.50 -10.32
CA PRO A 386 -17.63 28.78 -9.22
C PRO A 386 -18.38 28.88 -7.89
N PHE A 387 -17.73 28.45 -6.81
CA PHE A 387 -18.23 28.67 -5.46
C PHE A 387 -18.06 30.14 -5.06
N THR A 388 -19.09 30.71 -4.43
CA THR A 388 -19.11 32.13 -4.04
C THR A 388 -18.42 32.40 -2.71
N SER A 389 -18.28 31.37 -1.88
CA SER A 389 -17.53 31.39 -0.61
C SER A 389 -17.13 29.97 -0.23
N GLU A 390 -16.19 29.85 0.71
CA GLU A 390 -15.81 28.56 1.32
C GLU A 390 -17.02 27.86 1.96
N LEU A 391 -17.90 28.62 2.64
CA LEU A 391 -19.12 28.08 3.25
C LEU A 391 -20.06 27.51 2.18
N ASN A 392 -20.29 28.25 1.09
CA ASN A 392 -21.12 27.78 -0.03
C ASN A 392 -20.54 26.52 -0.69
N ARG A 393 -19.22 26.45 -0.81
CA ARG A 393 -18.53 25.26 -1.30
C ARG A 393 -18.78 24.06 -0.40
N ILE A 394 -18.61 24.24 0.89
CA ILE A 394 -18.80 23.20 1.89
C ILE A 394 -20.25 22.71 1.87
N GLU A 395 -21.23 23.62 1.92
CA GLU A 395 -22.66 23.30 1.83
C GLU A 395 -22.98 22.48 0.58
N TYR A 396 -22.48 22.90 -0.59
CA TYR A 396 -22.72 22.19 -1.84
C TYR A 396 -22.11 20.78 -1.84
N LEU A 397 -20.88 20.63 -1.36
CA LEU A 397 -20.22 19.33 -1.27
C LEU A 397 -20.94 18.41 -0.27
N PHE A 398 -21.48 18.97 0.82
CA PHE A 398 -22.34 18.25 1.76
C PHE A 398 -23.65 17.79 1.11
N GLU A 399 -24.34 18.65 0.35
CA GLU A 399 -25.54 18.23 -0.39
C GLU A 399 -25.24 17.12 -1.40
N LEU A 400 -24.09 17.22 -2.10
CA LEU A 400 -23.68 16.20 -3.07
C LEU A 400 -23.42 14.86 -2.36
N TYR A 401 -22.77 14.94 -1.20
CA TYR A 401 -22.52 13.80 -0.34
C TYR A 401 -23.83 13.19 0.20
N GLU A 402 -24.79 14.01 0.63
CA GLU A 402 -26.13 13.57 1.04
C GLU A 402 -26.87 12.89 -0.11
N LYS A 403 -26.82 13.43 -1.33
CA LYS A 403 -27.44 12.81 -2.51
C LYS A 403 -26.81 11.48 -2.89
N LEU A 404 -25.49 11.34 -2.73
CA LEU A 404 -24.78 10.08 -2.99
C LEU A 404 -25.04 9.03 -1.90
N THR A 405 -25.37 9.46 -0.68
CA THR A 405 -25.64 8.58 0.45
C THR A 405 -27.13 8.31 0.70
N ALA A 406 -28.03 9.14 0.16
CA ALA A 406 -29.48 8.96 0.24
C ALA A 406 -30.02 7.63 -0.34
N PRO A 407 -29.47 7.05 -1.43
CA PRO A 407 -29.93 5.76 -1.95
C PRO A 407 -29.63 4.59 -1.01
N LEU A 408 -28.75 4.78 -0.01
CA LEU A 408 -28.43 3.78 1.00
C LEU A 408 -29.36 3.87 2.24
N LEU A 409 -30.21 4.89 2.30
CA LEU A 409 -31.14 5.17 3.40
C LEU A 409 -32.57 5.36 2.88
N SER A 410 -33.14 4.36 2.19
CA SER A 410 -34.58 4.41 1.90
C SER A 410 -35.39 3.96 3.12
N THR A 411 -35.95 4.94 3.82
CA THR A 411 -37.00 4.81 4.83
C THR A 411 -38.17 3.97 4.34
N SER A 412 -38.57 3.00 5.16
CA SER A 412 -39.79 2.21 5.00
C SER A 412 -41.03 3.12 5.02
N LYS A 413 -41.66 3.35 3.86
CA LYS A 413 -43.02 3.90 3.83
C LYS A 413 -43.99 2.81 4.30
N GLN A 414 -44.45 2.93 5.53
CA GLN A 414 -45.61 2.19 6.05
C GLN A 414 -46.81 2.38 5.11
N LYS A 415 -47.34 1.29 4.57
CA LYS A 415 -48.62 1.27 3.87
C LYS A 415 -49.75 1.47 4.90
N THR A 416 -50.31 2.66 4.96
CA THR A 416 -51.56 2.94 5.67
C THR A 416 -52.72 2.18 5.01
N THR A 417 -53.39 1.37 5.82
CA THR A 417 -54.61 0.61 5.54
C THR A 417 -55.78 1.53 5.20
N LYS A 418 -56.35 1.40 4.00
CA LYS A 418 -57.69 1.95 3.68
C LYS A 418 -58.77 1.00 4.17
N ARG A 419 -59.45 1.39 5.25
CA ARG A 419 -60.77 0.86 5.68
C ARG A 419 -61.77 1.03 4.54
N LYS A 420 -62.33 -0.06 4.01
CA LYS A 420 -63.59 -0.04 3.26
C LYS A 420 -64.74 0.10 4.25
N LYS A 421 -65.53 1.17 4.14
CA LYS A 421 -66.89 1.27 4.67
C LYS A 421 -67.88 0.95 3.54
N SER A 422 -68.89 0.19 3.92
CA SER A 422 -70.09 -0.32 3.24
C SER A 422 -70.74 0.52 2.13
N GLN A 423 -71.16 -0.16 1.06
CA GLN A 423 -72.58 -0.39 0.74
C GLN A 423 -72.74 -1.79 0.17
#